data_AF-A0A4Y8WLH2-F1
#
_entry.id   AF-A0A4Y8WLH2-F1
#
_cell.length_a   1.000
_cell.length_b   1.000
_cell.length_c   1.000
_cell.angle_alpha   90.00
_cell.angle_beta   90.00
_cell.angle_gamma   90.00
#
_symmetry.space_group_name_H-M   'P 1'
#
loop_
_entity.id
_entity.type
_entity.pdbx_description
1 polymer ?
#
loop_
_entity_poly.entity_id
_entity_poly.type
_entity_poly.pdbx_seq_one_letter_code
_entity_poly.pdbx_strand_id
1 'polypeptide(L)'
;AEVIHQLATLLKAGLTLSEGLALLAEQHPSKQWQALLQSLAHDLEQGIAFSNALLPWSEVFPPLYQAMIRTGELTGKLDECCFELARQQKAQRQLTDKVKSALRYPIIILAMAIMVVVAMLHFVLPE
;
A
#
# COMPACT_ATOMS: atom_id res chain seq x y z
N ALA A 1 -2.13 -0.81 3.20
CA ALA A 1 -1.98 -1.43 4.53
C ALA A 1 -3.34 -1.86 5.02
N GLU A 2 -4.27 -0.90 5.14
CA GLU A 2 -5.65 -1.13 5.57
C GLU A 2 -6.33 -2.28 4.83
N VAL A 3 -6.37 -2.23 3.49
CA VAL A 3 -7.14 -3.19 2.67
C VAL A 3 -6.74 -4.65 2.91
N ILE A 4 -5.43 -4.94 2.97
CA ILE A 4 -4.93 -6.31 3.16
C ILE A 4 -5.19 -6.81 4.60
N HIS A 5 -5.14 -5.89 5.58
CA HIS A 5 -5.47 -6.22 6.97
C HIS A 5 -6.96 -6.48 7.16
N GLN A 6 -7.82 -5.65 6.55
CA GLN A 6 -9.26 -5.84 6.56
C GLN A 6 -9.63 -7.14 5.84
N LEU A 7 -9.01 -7.44 4.69
CA LEU A 7 -9.20 -8.70 3.98
C LEU A 7 -8.80 -9.91 4.84
N ALA A 8 -7.65 -9.86 5.52
CA ALA A 8 -7.23 -10.91 6.44
C ALA A 8 -8.25 -11.14 7.58
N THR A 9 -8.85 -10.05 8.07
CA THR A 9 -9.86 -10.09 9.12
C THR A 9 -11.16 -10.74 8.64
N LEU A 10 -11.60 -10.41 7.42
CA LEU A 10 -12.79 -11.00 6.79
C LEU A 10 -12.59 -12.48 6.48
N LEU A 11 -11.42 -12.86 5.95
CA LEU A 11 -11.06 -14.25 5.70
C LEU A 11 -11.04 -15.07 7.01
N LYS A 12 -10.47 -14.50 8.07
CA LYS A 12 -10.48 -15.12 9.40
C LYS A 12 -11.88 -15.24 10.00
N ALA A 13 -12.81 -14.35 9.62
CA ALA A 13 -14.22 -14.43 9.98
C ALA A 13 -14.99 -15.48 9.16
N GLY A 14 -14.33 -16.16 8.21
CA GLY A 14 -14.89 -17.25 7.42
C GLY A 14 -15.53 -16.81 6.11
N LEU A 15 -15.40 -15.54 5.71
CA LEU A 15 -15.84 -15.09 4.39
C LEU A 15 -14.93 -15.66 3.31
N THR A 16 -15.51 -15.90 2.13
CA THR A 16 -14.71 -16.25 0.96
C THR A 16 -13.91 -15.04 0.47
N LEU A 17 -12.85 -15.30 -0.29
CA LEU A 17 -11.94 -14.26 -0.77
C LEU A 17 -12.63 -13.27 -1.74
N SER A 18 -13.52 -13.76 -2.62
CA SER A 18 -14.32 -12.93 -3.52
C SER A 18 -15.30 -12.04 -2.77
N GLU A 19 -16.04 -12.60 -1.80
CA GLU A 19 -16.96 -11.83 -0.93
C GLU A 19 -16.22 -10.75 -0.14
N GLY A 20 -15.06 -11.11 0.43
CA GLY A 20 -14.22 -10.18 1.17
C GLY A 20 -13.75 -9.01 0.29
N LEU A 21 -13.31 -9.28 -0.94
CA LEU A 21 -12.89 -8.25 -1.89
C LEU A 21 -14.08 -7.36 -2.34
N ALA A 22 -15.24 -7.95 -2.63
CA ALA A 22 -16.44 -7.22 -3.00
C ALA A 22 -16.90 -6.28 -1.87
N LEU A 23 -16.94 -6.76 -0.64
CA LEU A 23 -17.30 -5.96 0.53
C LEU A 23 -16.33 -4.79 0.74
N LEU A 24 -15.02 -5.05 0.61
CA LEU A 24 -14.02 -3.98 0.71
C LEU A 24 -14.14 -2.97 -0.43
N ALA A 25 -14.51 -3.42 -1.63
CA ALA A 25 -14.75 -2.52 -2.75
C ALA A 25 -15.91 -1.55 -2.48
N GLU A 26 -17.01 -2.03 -1.90
CA GLU A 26 -18.17 -1.18 -1.56
C GLU A 26 -17.83 -0.13 -0.49
N GLN A 27 -16.98 -0.49 0.48
CA GLN A 27 -16.67 0.36 1.62
C GLN A 27 -15.49 1.31 1.37
N HIS A 28 -14.71 1.12 0.30
CA HIS A 28 -13.49 1.90 0.08
C HIS A 28 -13.81 3.34 -0.40
N PRO A 29 -13.19 4.39 0.16
CA PRO A 29 -13.53 5.78 -0.18
C PRO A 29 -13.06 6.23 -1.58
N SER A 30 -12.05 5.57 -2.16
CA SER A 30 -11.50 5.91 -3.47
C SER A 30 -12.10 5.05 -4.59
N LYS A 31 -12.75 5.67 -5.58
CA LYS A 31 -13.34 5.00 -6.75
C LYS A 31 -12.35 4.13 -7.54
N GLN A 32 -11.08 4.53 -7.62
CA GLN A 32 -10.05 3.74 -8.29
C GLN A 32 -9.83 2.39 -7.58
N TRP A 33 -9.81 2.43 -6.25
CA TRP A 33 -9.70 1.22 -5.43
C TRP A 33 -10.97 0.38 -5.48
N GLN A 34 -12.15 0.98 -5.55
CA GLN A 34 -13.40 0.24 -5.72
C GLN A 34 -13.36 -0.58 -7.02
N ALA A 35 -12.99 0.07 -8.14
CA ALA A 35 -12.87 -0.59 -9.44
C ALA A 35 -11.81 -1.70 -9.45
N LEU A 36 -10.65 -1.45 -8.84
CA LEU A 36 -9.59 -2.44 -8.69
C LEU A 36 -10.08 -3.66 -7.89
N LEU A 37 -10.68 -3.45 -6.72
CA LEU A 37 -11.12 -4.54 -5.85
C LEU A 37 -12.29 -5.33 -6.47
N GLN A 38 -13.20 -4.65 -7.19
CA GLN A 38 -14.24 -5.32 -7.98
C GLN A 38 -13.66 -6.16 -9.11
N SER A 39 -12.65 -5.66 -9.83
CA SER A 39 -11.99 -6.45 -10.88
C SER A 39 -11.34 -7.71 -10.32
N LEU A 40 -10.65 -7.60 -9.18
CA LEU A 40 -10.09 -8.76 -8.48
C LEU A 40 -11.18 -9.74 -8.03
N ALA A 41 -12.26 -9.27 -7.41
CA ALA A 41 -13.37 -10.14 -7.00
C ALA A 41 -13.95 -10.90 -8.21
N HIS A 42 -14.13 -10.22 -9.34
CA HIS A 42 -14.63 -10.82 -10.57
C HIS A 42 -13.68 -11.87 -11.15
N ASP A 43 -12.38 -11.60 -11.19
CA ASP A 43 -11.37 -12.56 -11.65
C ASP A 43 -11.41 -13.85 -10.81
N LEU A 44 -11.58 -13.70 -9.49
CA LEU A 44 -11.70 -14.84 -8.57
C LEU A 44 -12.97 -15.65 -8.78
N GLU A 45 -14.10 -14.98 -9.05
CA GLU A 45 -15.36 -15.65 -9.39
C GLU A 45 -15.24 -16.46 -10.70
N GLN A 46 -14.38 -16.03 -11.63
CA GLN A 46 -14.05 -16.78 -12.85
C GLN A 46 -13.07 -17.94 -12.60
N GLY A 47 -12.62 -18.14 -11.35
CA GLY A 47 -11.68 -19.20 -10.97
C GLY A 47 -10.21 -18.85 -11.22
N ILE A 48 -9.90 -17.58 -11.48
CA ILE A 48 -8.51 -17.12 -11.57
C ILE A 48 -7.93 -17.09 -10.16
N ALA A 49 -6.76 -17.71 -9.97
CA ALA A 49 -6.04 -17.64 -8.70
C ALA A 49 -5.75 -16.18 -8.33
N PHE A 50 -5.92 -15.82 -7.07
CA PHE A 50 -5.69 -14.47 -6.56
C PHE A 50 -4.26 -14.01 -6.77
N SER A 51 -3.27 -14.89 -6.61
CA SER A 51 -1.89 -14.56 -6.95
C SER A 51 -1.70 -14.15 -8.41
N ASN A 52 -2.48 -14.72 -9.34
CA ASN A 52 -2.46 -14.35 -10.75
C ASN A 52 -3.25 -13.07 -11.03
N ALA A 53 -4.41 -12.88 -10.39
CA ALA A 53 -5.22 -11.68 -10.52
C ALA A 53 -4.46 -10.41 -10.08
N LEU A 54 -3.45 -10.55 -9.21
CA LEU A 54 -2.59 -9.45 -8.77
C LEU A 54 -1.43 -9.10 -9.72
N LEU A 55 -1.11 -9.94 -10.71
CA LEU A 55 -0.01 -9.71 -11.66
C LEU A 55 -0.12 -8.37 -12.42
N PRO A 56 -1.29 -7.99 -12.97
CA PRO A 56 -1.45 -6.72 -13.68
C PRO A 56 -1.21 -5.49 -12.79
N TRP A 57 -1.31 -5.66 -11.47
CA TRP A 57 -1.33 -4.57 -10.49
C TRP A 57 0.00 -4.47 -9.72
N SER A 58 1.13 -4.75 -10.36
CA SER A 58 2.46 -4.78 -9.71
C SER A 58 2.91 -3.46 -9.05
N GLU A 59 2.41 -2.32 -9.52
CA GLU A 59 2.64 -1.01 -8.89
C GLU A 59 1.95 -0.89 -7.51
N VAL A 60 0.81 -1.55 -7.34
CA VAL A 60 0.00 -1.53 -6.12
C VAL A 60 0.35 -2.69 -5.20
N PHE A 61 0.60 -3.87 -5.78
CA PHE A 61 0.96 -5.10 -5.10
C PHE A 61 2.32 -5.60 -5.57
N PRO A 62 3.40 -5.26 -4.84
CA PRO A 62 4.76 -5.66 -5.18
C PRO A 62 4.90 -7.19 -5.30
N PRO A 63 5.95 -7.70 -5.97
CA PRO A 63 6.15 -9.14 -6.18
C PRO A 63 6.12 -9.99 -4.90
N LEU A 64 6.53 -9.42 -3.77
CA LEU A 64 6.44 -10.07 -2.46
C LEU A 64 5.00 -10.41 -2.05
N TYR A 65 4.03 -9.55 -2.36
CA TYR A 65 2.61 -9.80 -2.09
C TYR A 65 2.14 -11.03 -2.85
N GLN A 66 2.47 -11.10 -4.14
CA GLN A 66 2.09 -12.21 -5.01
C GLN A 66 2.67 -13.53 -4.52
N ALA A 67 3.96 -13.55 -4.15
CA ALA A 67 4.63 -14.76 -3.65
C ALA A 67 4.01 -15.28 -2.34
N MET A 68 3.72 -14.38 -1.40
CA MET A 68 3.10 -14.71 -0.12
C MET A 68 1.64 -15.18 -0.30
N ILE A 69 0.88 -14.49 -1.16
CA ILE A 69 -0.50 -14.86 -1.47
C ILE A 69 -0.55 -16.22 -2.17
N ARG A 70 0.33 -16.47 -3.14
CA ARG A 70 0.46 -17.77 -3.80
C ARG A 70 0.77 -18.88 -2.80
N THR A 71 1.64 -18.61 -1.83
CA THR A 71 1.95 -19.55 -0.75
C THR A 71 0.71 -19.80 0.12
N GLY A 72 -0.04 -18.75 0.46
CA GLY A 72 -1.29 -18.84 1.20
C GLY A 72 -2.36 -19.65 0.46
N GLU A 73 -2.49 -19.47 -0.85
CA GLU A 73 -3.41 -20.23 -1.71
C GLU A 73 -3.07 -21.72 -1.73
N LEU A 74 -1.78 -22.06 -1.92
CA LEU A 74 -1.33 -23.45 -1.97
C LEU A 74 -1.43 -24.17 -0.61
N THR A 75 -1.26 -23.43 0.48
CA THR A 75 -1.28 -23.99 1.85
C THR A 75 -2.65 -23.87 2.53
N GLY A 76 -3.61 -23.18 1.90
CA GLY A 76 -4.92 -22.87 2.48
C GLY A 76 -4.87 -21.86 3.64
N LYS A 77 -3.74 -21.17 3.84
CA LYS A 77 -3.46 -20.25 4.96
C LYS A 77 -3.40 -18.79 4.51
N LEU A 78 -4.35 -18.41 3.65
CA LEU A 78 -4.43 -17.07 3.05
C LEU A 78 -4.58 -15.97 4.10
N ASP A 79 -5.34 -16.21 5.15
CA ASP A 79 -5.57 -15.30 6.27
C ASP A 79 -4.26 -15.01 7.02
N GLU A 80 -3.52 -16.06 7.42
CA GLU A 80 -2.21 -15.94 8.09
C GLU A 80 -1.21 -15.17 7.22
N CYS A 81 -1.11 -15.51 5.92
CA CYS A 81 -0.23 -14.81 4.98
C CYS A 81 -0.61 -13.34 4.81
N CYS A 82 -1.90 -13.01 4.73
CA CYS A 82 -2.36 -11.62 4.63
C CYS A 82 -2.05 -10.83 5.92
N PHE A 83 -2.16 -11.44 7.11
CA PHE A 83 -1.77 -10.80 8.36
C PHE A 83 -0.27 -10.48 8.41
N GLU A 84 0.59 -11.41 7.98
CA GLU A 84 2.03 -11.19 7.96
C GLU A 84 2.42 -10.10 6.94
N LEU A 85 1.80 -10.11 5.76
CA LEU A 85 1.96 -9.03 4.76
C LEU A 85 1.54 -7.66 5.31
N ALA A 86 0.42 -7.59 6.03
CA ALA A 86 -0.04 -6.35 6.66
C ALA A 86 0.95 -5.86 7.72
N ARG A 87 1.49 -6.77 8.54
CA ARG A 87 2.49 -6.47 9.56
C ARG A 87 3.79 -5.95 8.95
N GLN A 88 4.31 -6.63 7.92
CA GLN A 88 5.53 -6.21 7.24
C GLN A 88 5.37 -4.84 6.58
N GLN A 89 4.26 -4.59 5.90
CA GLN A 89 3.99 -3.28 5.29
C GLN A 89 3.91 -2.17 6.35
N LYS A 90 3.27 -2.44 7.49
CA LYS A 90 3.17 -1.48 8.60
C LYS A 90 4.56 -1.15 9.15
N ALA A 91 5.42 -2.15 9.35
CA ALA A 91 6.79 -1.94 9.80
C ALA A 91 7.59 -1.08 8.80
N GLN A 92 7.45 -1.33 7.50
CA GLN A 92 8.17 -0.58 6.46
C GLN A 92 7.68 0.87 6.33
N ARG A 93 6.37 1.11 6.45
CA ARG A 93 5.80 2.46 6.53
C ARG A 93 6.31 3.21 7.76
N GLN A 94 6.28 2.59 8.93
CA GLN A 94 6.79 3.20 10.17
C GLN A 94 8.27 3.59 10.05
N LEU A 95 9.09 2.76 9.40
CA LEU A 95 10.50 3.09 9.15
C LEU A 95 10.64 4.33 8.25
N THR A 96 9.89 4.34 7.14
CA THR A 96 9.91 5.44 6.17
C THR A 96 9.39 6.74 6.77
N ASP A 97 8.31 6.68 7.55
CA ASP A 97 7.71 7.84 8.19
C ASP A 97 8.63 8.43 9.27
N LYS A 98 9.35 7.59 10.02
CA LYS A 98 10.40 8.03 10.96
C LYS A 98 11.51 8.79 10.23
N VAL A 99 12.02 8.26 9.12
CA VAL A 99 13.05 8.92 8.32
C VAL A 99 12.55 10.25 7.75
N LYS A 100 11.35 10.26 7.16
CA LYS A 100 10.74 11.50 6.63
C LYS A 100 10.51 12.55 7.71
N SER A 101 10.05 12.13 8.89
CA SER A 101 9.82 13.03 10.01
C SER A 101 11.13 13.63 10.54
N ALA A 102 12.21 12.83 10.61
CA ALA A 102 13.52 13.30 11.06
C ALA A 102 14.14 14.31 10.06
N LEU A 103 13.94 14.11 8.76
CA LEU A 103 14.47 14.99 7.71
C LEU A 103 13.69 16.29 7.52
N ARG A 104 12.46 16.37 8.04
CA ARG A 104 11.60 17.56 7.87
C ARG A 104 12.24 18.83 8.44
N TYR A 105 12.80 18.74 9.64
CA TYR A 105 13.43 19.89 10.30
C TYR A 105 14.71 20.37 9.59
N PRO A 106 15.67 19.48 9.23
CA PRO A 106 16.83 19.83 8.41
C PRO A 106 16.48 20.51 7.07
N ILE A 107 15.45 20.02 6.36
CA ILE A 107 15.05 20.57 5.06
C ILE A 107 14.53 22.00 5.20
N ILE A 108 13.75 22.30 6.24
CA ILE A 108 13.23 23.66 6.49
C ILE A 108 14.39 24.64 6.73
N ILE A 109 15.35 24.27 7.58
CA ILE A 109 16.51 25.12 7.88
C ILE A 109 17.35 25.32 6.62
N LEU A 110 17.63 24.26 5.87
CA LEU A 110 18.40 24.35 4.63
C LEU A 110 17.70 25.24 3.59
N ALA A 111 16.39 25.11 3.44
CA ALA A 111 15.60 25.96 2.54
C ALA A 111 15.64 27.44 2.97
N MET A 112 15.54 27.73 4.27
CA MET A 112 15.69 29.09 4.79
C MET A 112 17.09 29.64 4.54
N ALA A 113 18.14 28.84 4.79
CA ALA A 113 19.52 29.25 4.53
C ALA A 113 19.75 29.60 3.06
N ILE A 114 19.27 28.74 2.14
CA ILE A 114 19.34 28.98 0.69
C ILE A 114 18.58 30.27 0.33
N MET A 115 17.37 30.47 0.87
CA MET A 115 16.57 31.67 0.64
C MET A 115 17.32 32.93 1.04
N VAL A 116 17.97 32.94 2.21
CA VAL A 116 18.77 34.08 2.69
C VAL A 116 19.95 34.35 1.76
N VAL A 117 20.69 33.31 1.36
CA VAL A 117 21.84 33.45 0.44
C VAL A 117 21.40 34.02 -0.91
N VAL A 118 20.31 33.51 -1.49
CA VAL A 118 19.75 34.01 -2.75
C VAL A 118 19.31 35.47 -2.61
N ALA A 119 18.63 35.82 -1.52
CA ALA A 119 18.22 37.19 -1.26
C ALA A 119 19.42 38.14 -1.14
N MET A 120 20.48 37.73 -0.44
CA MET A 120 21.72 38.52 -0.36
C MET A 120 22.36 38.72 -1.73
N LEU A 121 22.49 37.67 -2.54
CA LEU A 121 23.06 37.79 -3.89
C LEU A 121 22.23 38.72 -4.79
N HIS A 122 20.90 38.63 -4.72
CA HIS A 122 20.02 39.45 -5.56
C HIS A 122 19.93 40.92 -5.11
N PHE A 123 19.94 41.21 -3.80
CA PHE A 123 19.78 42.56 -3.27
C PHE A 123 21.10 43.29 -2.99
N VAL A 124 22.18 42.58 -2.69
CA VAL A 124 23.47 43.21 -2.29
C VAL A 124 24.46 43.30 -3.46
N LEU A 125 24.37 42.39 -4.44
CA LEU A 125 25.21 42.41 -5.66
C LEU A 125 24.63 43.14 -6.91
N PRO A 126 23.48 43.86 -6.91
CA PRO A 126 23.05 44.62 -8.07
C PRO A 126 23.65 46.04 -8.04
N GLU A 127 24.99 46.14 -8.03
CA GLU A 127 25.76 47.37 -8.22
C GLU A 127 26.96 47.07 -9.12
#